data_AF-A0A482TGE2-F1
#
_entry.id   AF-A0A482TGE2-F1
#
_cell.length_a   1.000
_cell.length_b   1.000
_cell.length_c   1.000
_cell.angle_alpha   90.00
_cell.angle_beta   90.00
_cell.angle_gamma   90.00
#
_symmetry.space_group_name_H-M   'P 1'
#
loop_
_entity.id
_entity.type
_entity.pdbx_description
1 polymer ?
#
loop_
_entity_poly.entity_id
_entity_poly.type
_entity_poly.pdbx_seq_one_letter_code
_entity_poly.pdbx_strand_id
1 'polypeptide(L)'
;MTAEIEPMDRDDSTGEERTSETQETPERVHLTRWFRQRPTSLEFWDAVVTDDSLVWCFLGESFKSLLLRADVSEYSRKEVENCANDGLPELSEQNISVPRSALQRIELDTGARFRRSKLTVTWEQTDGDGTVTWELYGTSDSDPQAELVESLAADDRFSHVDVHIHRRSGLL
;
A
#
# COMPACT_ATOMS: atom_id res chain seq x y z
N MET A 1 42.30 0.14 54.54
CA MET A 1 41.36 0.95 55.34
C MET A 1 41.95 2.35 55.35
N THR A 2 41.45 3.36 54.64
CA THR A 2 40.12 3.63 54.10
C THR A 2 40.27 4.57 52.90
N ALA A 3 39.38 4.44 51.92
CA ALA A 3 39.30 5.27 50.72
C ALA A 3 38.79 6.68 51.03
N GLU A 4 39.11 7.64 50.18
CA GLU A 4 38.20 8.75 49.81
C GLU A 4 38.50 9.15 48.36
N ILE A 5 37.45 9.12 47.54
CA ILE A 5 37.39 9.39 46.11
C ILE A 5 36.42 10.58 45.92
N GLU A 6 36.78 11.48 44.98
CA GLU A 6 35.95 12.47 44.25
C GLU A 6 35.59 13.82 44.89
N PRO A 7 35.38 14.92 44.10
CA PRO A 7 34.75 15.02 42.75
C PRO A 7 35.67 15.60 41.65
N MET A 8 35.54 15.31 40.35
CA MET A 8 34.46 15.51 39.37
C MET A 8 34.26 16.99 38.95
N ASP A 9 34.93 17.37 37.86
CA ASP A 9 34.55 18.39 36.87
C ASP A 9 34.78 17.74 35.49
N ARG A 10 33.74 17.31 34.74
CA ARG A 10 33.06 18.07 33.66
C ARG A 10 34.04 18.86 32.79
N ASP A 11 34.04 18.81 31.46
CA ASP A 11 33.16 18.30 30.43
C ASP A 11 33.97 18.48 29.12
N ASP A 12 34.04 17.48 28.24
CA ASP A 12 34.10 17.73 26.79
C ASP A 12 33.69 16.43 26.08
N SER A 13 32.42 16.10 26.27
CA SER A 13 31.74 15.20 25.34
C SER A 13 31.62 15.94 24.01
N THR A 14 32.55 15.72 23.08
CA THR A 14 32.27 15.97 21.66
C THR A 14 31.27 14.90 21.21
N GLY A 15 30.01 15.11 21.58
CA GLY A 15 28.89 14.44 20.96
C GLY A 15 28.89 14.85 19.49
N GLU A 16 29.35 13.95 18.63
CA GLU A 16 28.88 13.95 17.24
C GLU A 16 27.36 13.78 17.31
N GLU A 17 26.66 14.91 17.34
CA GLU A 17 25.28 15.00 16.91
C GLU A 17 25.25 14.53 15.46
N ARG A 18 25.14 13.22 15.26
CA ARG A 18 24.54 12.67 14.06
C ARG A 18 23.11 13.18 14.08
N THR A 19 22.93 14.33 13.44
CA THR A 19 21.66 14.81 12.93
C THR A 19 20.93 13.60 12.40
N SER A 20 19.96 13.15 13.19
CA SER A 20 18.96 12.23 12.73
C SER A 20 18.23 13.02 11.66
N GLU A 21 18.60 12.81 10.40
CA GLU A 21 17.74 13.14 9.27
C GLU A 21 16.40 12.53 9.63
N THR A 22 15.48 13.40 10.04
CA THR A 22 14.06 13.07 10.04
C THR A 22 13.80 12.74 8.58
N GLN A 23 13.81 11.44 8.28
CA GLN A 23 13.35 10.93 7.02
C GLN A 23 11.91 11.41 6.92
N GLU A 24 11.71 12.50 6.17
CA GLU A 24 10.39 12.86 5.65
C GLU A 24 9.92 11.59 4.96
N THR A 25 9.07 10.84 5.66
CA THR A 25 8.62 9.55 5.17
C THR A 25 7.81 9.89 3.93
N PRO A 26 8.24 9.46 2.74
CA PRO A 26 7.48 9.77 1.54
C PRO A 26 6.06 9.30 1.76
N GLU A 27 5.09 10.15 1.40
CA GLU A 27 3.66 9.98 1.66
C GLU A 27 3.16 8.69 0.98
N ARG A 28 3.39 7.56 1.66
CA ARG A 28 3.10 6.22 1.21
C ARG A 28 1.62 5.95 1.46
N VAL A 29 0.85 5.79 0.39
CA VAL A 29 -0.56 5.40 0.50
C VAL A 29 -0.67 3.89 0.39
N HIS A 30 -1.21 3.23 1.42
CA HIS A 30 -1.35 1.79 1.46
C HIS A 30 -2.83 1.39 1.43
N LEU A 31 -3.28 0.91 0.26
CA LEU A 31 -4.64 0.43 0.03
C LEU A 31 -4.69 -1.07 0.31
N THR A 32 -5.28 -1.47 1.44
CA THR A 32 -5.18 -2.84 1.95
C THR A 32 -6.44 -3.68 1.77
N ARG A 33 -6.25 -5.00 1.88
CA ARG A 33 -7.28 -6.04 1.96
C ARG A 33 -8.14 -6.13 0.71
N TRP A 34 -7.48 -6.30 -0.42
CA TRP A 34 -8.10 -6.55 -1.70
C TRP A 34 -8.00 -8.03 -2.10
N PHE A 35 -8.94 -8.49 -2.91
CA PHE A 35 -8.85 -9.80 -3.54
C PHE A 35 -9.30 -9.77 -5.00
N ARG A 36 -8.69 -10.65 -5.79
CA ARG A 36 -9.09 -10.93 -7.18
C ARG A 36 -9.70 -12.31 -7.25
N GLN A 37 -10.86 -12.42 -7.90
CA GLN A 37 -11.45 -13.73 -8.17
C GLN A 37 -10.90 -14.30 -9.47
N ARG A 38 -10.36 -15.51 -9.39
CA ARG A 38 -9.95 -16.33 -10.53
C ARG A 38 -10.94 -17.49 -10.68
N PRO A 39 -10.96 -18.18 -11.84
CA PRO A 39 -11.87 -19.31 -12.04
C PRO A 39 -11.74 -20.42 -10.99
N THR A 40 -10.55 -20.61 -10.44
CA THR A 40 -10.22 -21.73 -9.53
C THR A 40 -9.69 -21.28 -8.16
N SER A 41 -9.55 -19.98 -7.92
CA SER A 41 -8.87 -19.46 -6.72
C SER A 41 -9.23 -18.01 -6.42
N LEU A 42 -8.81 -17.55 -5.25
CA LEU A 42 -8.83 -16.17 -4.83
C LEU A 42 -7.40 -15.71 -4.54
N GLU A 43 -6.96 -14.66 -5.21
CA GLU A 43 -5.66 -14.02 -4.96
C GLU A 43 -5.88 -12.81 -4.04
N PHE A 44 -5.00 -12.62 -3.06
CA PHE A 44 -5.05 -11.51 -2.11
C PHE A 44 -3.95 -10.51 -2.42
N TRP A 45 -4.29 -9.24 -2.35
CA TRP A 45 -3.42 -8.15 -2.79
C TRP A 45 -3.57 -6.94 -1.87
N ASP A 46 -2.47 -6.22 -1.68
CA ASP A 46 -2.49 -4.83 -1.24
C ASP A 46 -1.90 -3.95 -2.37
N ALA A 47 -2.24 -2.67 -2.39
CA ALA A 47 -1.67 -1.68 -3.30
C ALA A 47 -0.88 -0.67 -2.48
N VAL A 48 0.41 -0.50 -2.79
CA VAL A 48 1.23 0.55 -2.20
C VAL A 48 1.55 1.58 -3.26
N VAL A 49 1.09 2.81 -3.04
CA VAL A 49 1.44 3.96 -3.86
C VAL A 49 2.62 4.66 -3.21
N THR A 50 3.69 4.79 -3.98
CA THR A 50 4.94 5.45 -3.63
C THR A 50 5.10 6.71 -4.48
N ASP A 51 6.21 7.43 -4.32
CA ASP A 51 6.48 8.65 -5.07
C ASP A 51 6.57 8.41 -6.60
N ASP A 52 7.06 7.24 -7.00
CA ASP A 52 7.42 6.94 -8.38
C ASP A 52 6.59 5.81 -9.00
N SER A 53 5.94 4.99 -8.19
CA SER A 53 5.23 3.80 -8.66
C SER A 53 4.04 3.42 -7.78
N LEU A 54 3.11 2.70 -8.39
CA LEU A 54 2.13 1.88 -7.69
C LEU A 54 2.63 0.44 -7.73
N VAL A 55 2.77 -0.20 -6.57
CA VAL A 55 3.14 -1.61 -6.45
C VAL A 55 1.94 -2.41 -5.98
N TRP A 56 1.52 -3.38 -6.78
CA TRP A 56 0.61 -4.44 -6.36
C TRP A 56 1.40 -5.49 -5.59
N CYS A 57 1.16 -5.59 -4.29
CA CYS A 57 1.81 -6.54 -3.41
C CYS A 57 0.94 -7.80 -3.27
N PHE A 58 1.43 -8.93 -3.77
CA PHE A 58 0.79 -10.23 -3.63
C PHE A 58 0.93 -10.75 -2.20
N LEU A 59 -0.19 -11.12 -1.60
CA LEU A 59 -0.26 -11.61 -0.22
C LEU A 59 -0.60 -13.09 -0.11
N GLY A 60 -0.78 -13.78 -1.23
CA GLY A 60 -1.10 -15.20 -1.26
C GLY A 60 -2.37 -15.54 -2.04
N GLU A 61 -2.55 -16.82 -2.25
CA GLU A 61 -3.66 -17.40 -3.01
C GLU A 61 -4.38 -18.45 -2.16
N SER A 62 -5.71 -18.51 -2.28
CA SER A 62 -6.53 -19.54 -1.64
C SER A 62 -7.38 -20.27 -2.67
N PHE A 63 -7.30 -21.61 -2.62
CA PHE A 63 -8.08 -22.53 -3.47
C PHE A 63 -9.35 -23.04 -2.79
N LYS A 64 -9.57 -22.72 -1.51
CA LYS A 64 -10.76 -23.14 -0.75
C LYS A 64 -11.72 -21.97 -0.57
N SER A 65 -13.02 -22.24 -0.72
CA SER A 65 -14.08 -21.27 -0.50
C SER A 65 -14.01 -20.68 0.92
N LEU A 66 -13.65 -19.40 1.01
CA LEU A 66 -13.96 -18.43 2.08
C LEU A 66 -13.46 -18.70 3.53
N LEU A 67 -12.99 -19.90 3.92
CA LEU A 67 -12.88 -20.27 5.34
C LEU A 67 -11.46 -20.35 5.95
N LEU A 68 -10.39 -20.10 5.20
CA LEU A 68 -9.01 -20.07 5.75
C LEU A 68 -8.36 -18.69 5.62
N ARG A 69 -9.19 -17.63 5.73
CA ARG A 69 -8.93 -16.28 5.21
C ARG A 69 -8.06 -15.35 6.06
N ALA A 70 -7.83 -15.66 7.34
CA ALA A 70 -7.06 -14.77 8.18
C ALA A 70 -5.55 -15.00 7.98
N ASP A 71 -5.06 -16.23 8.06
CA ASP A 71 -3.61 -16.42 8.26
C ASP A 71 -2.75 -16.26 7.01
N VAL A 72 -3.32 -16.46 5.80
CA VAL A 72 -2.51 -16.48 4.57
C VAL A 72 -1.93 -15.11 4.25
N SER A 73 -2.72 -14.06 4.42
CA SER A 73 -2.32 -12.71 3.99
C SER A 73 -1.70 -11.85 5.09
N GLU A 74 -1.90 -12.20 6.37
CA GLU A 74 -1.47 -11.34 7.49
C GLU A 74 0.04 -11.33 7.67
N TYR A 75 0.72 -12.45 7.42
CA TYR A 75 2.19 -12.49 7.46
C TYR A 75 2.79 -11.65 6.35
N SER A 76 2.40 -11.89 5.10
CA SER A 76 2.88 -11.13 3.95
C SER A 76 2.51 -9.65 4.01
N ARG A 77 1.35 -9.29 4.59
CA ARG A 77 0.98 -7.89 4.80
C ARG A 77 1.94 -7.19 5.75
N LYS A 78 2.33 -7.84 6.85
CA LYS A 78 3.34 -7.28 7.76
C LYS A 78 4.68 -7.11 7.07
N GLU A 79 5.07 -8.03 6.17
CA GLU A 79 6.28 -7.86 5.38
C GLU A 79 6.19 -6.64 4.47
N VAL A 80 5.05 -6.44 3.79
CA VAL A 80 4.80 -5.25 2.97
C VAL A 80 4.86 -3.98 3.82
N GLU A 81 4.20 -3.93 4.97
CA GLU A 81 4.18 -2.77 5.87
C GLU A 81 5.58 -2.36 6.35
N ASN A 82 6.45 -3.34 6.63
CA ASN A 82 7.80 -3.08 7.13
C ASN A 82 8.86 -2.93 6.03
N CYS A 83 8.50 -3.19 4.77
CA CYS A 83 9.40 -3.07 3.64
C CYS A 83 9.55 -1.61 3.18
N ALA A 84 10.77 -1.24 2.81
CA ALA A 84 11.07 0.02 2.16
C ALA A 84 10.48 0.04 0.74
N ASN A 85 10.12 1.24 0.25
CA ASN A 85 9.40 1.40 -1.02
C ASN A 85 10.14 0.80 -2.22
N ASP A 86 11.47 0.92 -2.25
CA ASP A 86 12.35 0.40 -3.29
C ASP A 86 12.47 -1.12 -3.28
N GLY A 87 12.22 -1.77 -2.13
CA GLY A 87 12.25 -3.22 -1.98
C GLY A 87 10.89 -3.92 -2.17
N LEU A 88 9.80 -3.16 -2.33
CA LEU A 88 8.46 -3.74 -2.50
C LEU A 88 8.33 -4.64 -3.73
N PRO A 89 8.85 -4.27 -4.92
CA PRO A 89 8.76 -5.14 -6.10
C PRO A 89 9.42 -6.52 -5.89
N GLU A 90 10.49 -6.59 -5.09
CA GLU A 90 11.29 -7.80 -4.88
C GLU A 90 10.75 -8.72 -3.79
N LEU A 91 9.79 -8.27 -2.97
CA LEU A 91 9.19 -9.11 -1.93
C LEU A 91 8.52 -10.38 -2.48
N SER A 92 8.01 -10.34 -3.71
CA SER A 92 7.41 -11.48 -4.38
C SER A 92 7.55 -11.36 -5.89
N GLU A 93 7.86 -12.46 -6.56
CA GLU A 93 7.89 -12.53 -8.04
C GLU A 93 6.52 -12.23 -8.68
N GLN A 94 5.44 -12.29 -7.89
CA GLN A 94 4.08 -11.97 -8.34
C GLN A 94 3.74 -10.49 -8.20
N ASN A 95 4.59 -9.70 -7.54
CA ASN A 95 4.36 -8.27 -7.39
C ASN A 95 4.44 -7.59 -8.75
N ILE A 96 3.63 -6.56 -8.92
CA ILE A 96 3.58 -5.79 -10.16
C ILE A 96 3.86 -4.34 -9.82
N SER A 97 4.98 -3.85 -10.33
CA SER A 97 5.35 -2.44 -10.23
C SER A 97 4.86 -1.71 -11.48
N VAL A 98 4.03 -0.70 -11.27
CA VAL A 98 3.50 0.17 -12.33
C VAL A 98 4.12 1.55 -12.13
N PRO A 99 4.93 2.05 -13.08
CA PRO A 99 5.44 3.42 -13.02
C PRO A 99 4.29 4.41 -12.94
N ARG A 100 4.40 5.43 -12.07
CA ARG A 100 3.36 6.47 -11.91
C ARG A 100 3.07 7.18 -13.23
N SER A 101 4.07 7.36 -14.09
CA SER A 101 3.92 7.94 -15.43
C SER A 101 3.05 7.12 -16.37
N ALA A 102 2.92 5.80 -16.14
CA ALA A 102 2.06 4.92 -16.92
C ALA A 102 0.63 4.82 -16.35
N LEU A 103 0.41 5.24 -15.10
CA LEU A 103 -0.92 5.26 -14.50
C LEU A 103 -1.81 6.25 -15.25
N GLN A 104 -3.00 5.78 -15.65
CA GLN A 104 -4.00 6.59 -16.32
C GLN A 104 -5.16 6.91 -15.38
N ARG A 105 -5.56 5.96 -14.53
CA ARG A 105 -6.79 6.08 -13.74
C ARG A 105 -6.79 5.21 -12.49
N ILE A 106 -7.35 5.75 -11.41
CA ILE A 106 -7.63 5.06 -10.14
C ILE A 106 -9.09 5.34 -9.76
N GLU A 107 -9.92 4.31 -9.74
CA GLU A 107 -11.33 4.41 -9.35
C GLU A 107 -11.62 3.54 -8.12
N LEU A 108 -12.21 4.16 -7.10
CA LEU A 108 -12.72 3.46 -5.91
C LEU A 108 -14.25 3.54 -5.85
N ASP A 109 -14.91 2.40 -5.98
CA ASP A 109 -16.32 2.24 -5.55
C ASP A 109 -16.31 1.81 -4.09
N THR A 110 -16.83 2.63 -3.19
CA THR A 110 -16.83 2.35 -1.74
C THR A 110 -17.74 1.18 -1.37
N GLY A 111 -18.55 0.68 -2.31
CA GLY A 111 -19.56 -0.33 -2.05
C GLY A 111 -20.77 0.23 -1.32
N ALA A 112 -21.65 -0.68 -0.89
CA ALA A 112 -22.85 -0.41 -0.11
C ALA A 112 -23.18 -1.64 0.77
N ARG A 113 -24.26 -1.57 1.57
CA ARG A 113 -24.65 -2.61 2.55
C ARG A 113 -24.62 -4.06 2.05
N PHE A 114 -24.86 -4.29 0.75
CA PHE A 114 -24.86 -5.63 0.13
C PHE A 114 -23.87 -5.80 -1.02
N ARG A 115 -23.00 -4.82 -1.27
CA ARG A 115 -22.05 -4.82 -2.38
C ARG A 115 -20.68 -4.42 -1.87
N ARG A 116 -19.68 -5.26 -2.13
CA ARG A 116 -18.29 -5.01 -1.73
C ARG A 116 -17.75 -3.76 -2.43
N SER A 117 -16.78 -3.12 -1.79
CA SER A 117 -15.97 -2.10 -2.44
C SER A 117 -15.21 -2.71 -3.64
N LYS A 118 -14.90 -1.87 -4.62
CA LYS A 118 -14.14 -2.25 -5.81
C LYS A 118 -13.06 -1.19 -6.07
N LEU A 119 -11.82 -1.63 -6.23
CA LEU A 119 -10.71 -0.81 -6.69
C LEU A 119 -10.42 -1.20 -8.15
N THR A 120 -10.45 -0.21 -9.03
CA THR A 120 -10.12 -0.36 -10.45
C THR A 120 -8.96 0.58 -10.77
N VAL A 121 -7.87 0.05 -11.30
CA VAL A 121 -6.72 0.85 -11.73
C VAL A 121 -6.39 0.53 -13.17
N THR A 122 -6.09 1.55 -13.94
CA THR A 122 -5.78 1.44 -15.36
C THR A 122 -4.45 2.10 -15.66
N TRP A 123 -3.62 1.44 -16.46
CA TRP A 123 -2.30 1.92 -16.87
C TRP A 123 -1.92 1.47 -18.28
N GLU A 124 -0.97 2.18 -18.88
CA GLU A 124 -0.35 1.79 -20.15
C GLU A 124 0.69 0.69 -19.93
N GLN A 125 0.75 -0.28 -20.84
CA GLN A 125 1.80 -1.29 -20.80
C GLN A 125 3.17 -0.64 -21.04
N THR A 126 4.13 -0.96 -20.18
CA THR A 126 5.50 -0.46 -20.32
C THR A 126 6.25 -1.11 -21.51
N ASP A 127 5.94 -2.37 -21.84
CA ASP A 127 6.66 -3.17 -22.83
C ASP A 127 5.86 -3.41 -24.14
N GLY A 128 4.93 -2.51 -24.49
CA GLY A 128 4.20 -2.61 -25.75
C GLY A 128 2.99 -1.69 -25.83
N ASP A 129 2.26 -1.80 -26.94
CA ASP A 129 1.03 -1.03 -27.13
C ASP A 129 -0.13 -1.71 -26.38
N GLY A 130 -0.74 -1.00 -25.44
CA GLY A 130 -1.98 -1.44 -24.82
C GLY A 130 -2.25 -0.84 -23.45
N THR A 131 -3.48 -1.03 -22.99
CA THR A 131 -3.94 -0.59 -21.69
C THR A 131 -4.29 -1.82 -20.85
N VAL A 132 -3.81 -1.85 -19.61
CA VAL A 132 -4.18 -2.85 -18.61
C VAL A 132 -5.20 -2.22 -17.68
N THR A 133 -6.30 -2.92 -17.42
CA THR A 133 -7.24 -2.59 -16.36
C THR A 133 -7.27 -3.71 -15.34
N TRP A 134 -7.02 -3.35 -14.08
CA TRP A 134 -6.94 -4.28 -12.98
C TRP A 134 -8.05 -4.00 -11.99
N GLU A 135 -8.89 -5.00 -11.74
CA GLU A 135 -10.04 -4.89 -10.84
C GLU A 135 -9.87 -5.81 -9.64
N LEU A 136 -10.03 -5.22 -8.45
CA LEU A 136 -10.00 -5.92 -7.17
C LEU A 136 -11.22 -5.57 -6.33
N TYR A 137 -11.60 -6.50 -5.46
CA TYR A 137 -12.75 -6.36 -4.57
C TYR A 137 -12.28 -6.33 -3.12
N GLY A 138 -12.93 -5.51 -2.29
CA GLY A 138 -12.61 -5.46 -0.86
C GLY A 138 -12.99 -6.77 -0.16
N THR A 139 -12.14 -7.24 0.74
CA THR A 139 -12.52 -8.32 1.66
C THR A 139 -13.61 -7.85 2.63
N SER A 140 -14.11 -8.76 3.48
CA SER A 140 -15.06 -8.41 4.55
C SER A 140 -14.50 -7.38 5.53
N ASP A 141 -13.18 -7.34 5.67
CA ASP A 141 -12.46 -6.59 6.69
C ASP A 141 -11.69 -5.41 6.08
N SER A 142 -11.99 -5.04 4.82
CA SER A 142 -11.34 -3.89 4.19
C SER A 142 -11.72 -2.60 4.91
N ASP A 143 -10.72 -1.85 5.34
CA ASP A 143 -10.93 -0.53 5.93
C ASP A 143 -11.51 0.45 4.89
N PRO A 144 -12.20 1.53 5.30
CA PRO A 144 -12.62 2.57 4.38
C PRO A 144 -11.41 3.26 3.73
N GLN A 145 -11.15 2.96 2.45
CA GLN A 145 -10.01 3.48 1.70
C GLN A 145 -10.28 4.85 1.03
N ALA A 146 -11.43 5.48 1.30
CA ALA A 146 -11.86 6.68 0.58
C ALA A 146 -10.93 7.86 0.83
N GLU A 147 -10.59 8.14 2.09
CA GLU A 147 -9.70 9.27 2.45
C GLU A 147 -8.30 9.11 1.83
N LEU A 148 -7.81 7.87 1.77
CA LEU A 148 -6.52 7.54 1.15
C LEU A 148 -6.53 7.72 -0.38
N VAL A 149 -7.66 7.44 -1.04
CA VAL A 149 -7.78 7.74 -2.48
C VAL A 149 -8.03 9.24 -2.72
N GLU A 150 -8.65 9.96 -1.77
CA GLU A 150 -8.79 11.42 -1.85
C GLU A 150 -7.45 12.13 -1.74
N SER A 151 -6.53 11.65 -0.89
CA SER A 151 -5.19 12.23 -0.81
C SER A 151 -4.43 12.10 -2.13
N LEU A 152 -4.59 10.97 -2.84
CA LEU A 152 -4.04 10.81 -4.19
C LEU A 152 -4.61 11.82 -5.19
N ALA A 153 -5.91 12.12 -5.12
CA ALA A 153 -6.53 13.12 -6.00
C ALA A 153 -6.06 14.56 -5.68
N ALA A 154 -5.64 14.82 -4.44
CA ALA A 154 -5.14 16.12 -3.99
C ALA A 154 -3.63 16.31 -4.23
N ASP A 155 -2.92 15.24 -4.57
CA ASP A 155 -1.48 15.25 -4.81
C ASP A 155 -1.18 15.65 -6.27
N ASP A 156 -0.43 16.75 -6.45
CA ASP A 156 -0.03 17.27 -7.76
C ASP A 156 0.73 16.25 -8.61
N ARG A 157 1.42 15.28 -7.98
CA ARG A 157 2.11 14.18 -8.66
C ARG A 157 1.14 13.23 -9.38
N PHE A 158 -0.14 13.25 -9.03
CA PHE A 158 -1.19 12.46 -9.67
C PHE A 158 -2.11 13.32 -10.55
N SER A 159 -1.73 14.57 -10.85
CA SER A 159 -2.52 15.47 -11.70
C SER A 159 -2.78 14.94 -13.13
N HIS A 160 -1.96 14.02 -13.63
CA HIS A 160 -2.16 13.33 -14.92
C HIS A 160 -3.00 12.04 -14.81
N VAL A 161 -3.36 11.62 -13.59
CA VAL A 161 -4.12 10.40 -13.32
C VAL A 161 -5.58 10.78 -13.02
N ASP A 162 -6.52 10.16 -13.72
CA ASP A 162 -7.94 10.29 -13.41
C ASP A 162 -8.25 9.58 -12.08
N VAL A 163 -8.36 10.31 -10.97
CA VAL A 163 -8.74 9.74 -9.67
C VAL A 163 -10.22 9.98 -9.38
N HIS A 164 -10.98 8.91 -9.15
CA HIS A 164 -12.43 8.98 -8.91
C HIS A 164 -12.86 8.14 -7.71
N ILE A 165 -13.81 8.69 -6.94
CA ILE A 165 -14.42 8.00 -5.81
C ILE A 165 -15.94 7.98 -5.99
N HIS A 166 -16.48 6.78 -6.15
CA HIS A 166 -17.91 6.55 -6.27
C HIS A 166 -18.48 6.18 -4.91
N ARG A 167 -18.91 7.22 -4.18
CA ARG A 167 -19.67 7.05 -2.94
C ARG A 167 -21.10 6.72 -3.29
N ARG A 168 -21.53 5.49 -3.03
CA ARG A 168 -22.94 5.15 -3.15
C ARG A 168 -23.64 5.36 -1.81
N SER A 169 -24.41 6.43 -1.71
CA SER A 169 -25.38 6.60 -0.64
C SER A 169 -26.42 5.47 -0.76
N GLY A 170 -26.46 4.59 0.23
CA GLY A 170 -27.52 3.59 0.33
C GLY A 170 -28.86 4.30 0.52
N LEU A 171 -29.65 4.40 -0.55
CA LEU A 171 -31.04 4.81 -0.47
C LEU A 171 -31.91 3.63 -0.92
N LEU A 172 -32.66 3.14 0.09
CA LEU A 172 -33.83 2.26 0.08
C LEU A 172 -33.57 0.75 -0.04
#